data_AF-A0A7K5D4J7-F1
#
_entry.id   AF-A0A7K5D4J7-F1
#
_cell.length_a   1.000
_cell.length_b   1.000
_cell.length_c   1.000
_cell.angle_alpha   90.00
_cell.angle_beta   90.00
_cell.angle_gamma   90.00
#
_symmetry.space_group_name_H-M   'P 1'
#
loop_
_entity.id
_entity.type
_entity.pdbx_description
1 polymer ?
#
loop_
_entity_poly.entity_id
_entity_poly.type
_entity_poly.pdbx_seq_one_letter_code
_entity_poly.pdbx_strand_id
1 'polypeptide(L)'
;WHYGHLCLRSLLYNSFTNGDVVLDSLFEPVYWLVDHVTRWFGVVFVALVIGLTSSIVAIVYICLLPLILQTYTPAWICWHLAYGHWNLIMIVFHYYMAITTSPGHPPQAKNDLTGVSICRKCIAPKPARTHHCSICNRCVLKMDHHCPWLNNCVGHYNHRYFFSFCLFMTMGCIYCSISGWEMFRDAYAAIERMKLLDKERLQVAANQVGHPCPP
;
A
#
# COMPACT_ATOMS: atom_id res chain seq x y z
N TRP A 1 58.49 -7.49 21.43
CA TRP A 1 57.08 -7.98 21.53
C TRP A 1 56.08 -6.82 21.65
N HIS A 2 56.25 -5.91 22.62
CA HIS A 2 55.36 -4.75 22.80
C HIS A 2 55.25 -3.82 21.57
N TYR A 3 56.37 -3.51 20.92
CA TYR A 3 56.39 -2.64 19.74
C TYR A 3 55.74 -3.29 18.49
N GLY A 4 55.95 -4.58 18.30
CA GLY A 4 55.32 -5.35 17.21
C GLY A 4 53.80 -5.44 17.37
N HIS A 5 53.32 -5.63 18.60
CA HIS A 5 51.89 -5.58 18.90
C HIS A 5 51.30 -4.17 18.68
N LEU A 6 52.07 -3.11 18.95
CA LEU A 6 51.66 -1.73 18.67
C LEU A 6 51.58 -1.45 17.17
N CYS A 7 52.57 -1.87 16.38
CA CYS A 7 52.57 -1.75 14.92
C CYS A 7 51.43 -2.57 14.29
N LEU A 8 51.19 -3.79 14.75
CA LEU A 8 50.08 -4.61 14.29
C LEU A 8 48.73 -3.96 14.62
N ARG A 9 48.57 -3.46 15.85
CA ARG A 9 47.40 -2.65 16.21
C ARG A 9 47.31 -1.40 15.34
N SER A 10 48.38 -0.68 15.04
CA SER A 10 48.31 0.54 14.22
C SER A 10 47.96 0.25 12.75
N LEU A 11 48.40 -0.89 12.21
CA LEU A 11 48.08 -1.34 10.86
C LEU A 11 46.63 -1.89 10.73
N LEU A 12 46.09 -2.48 11.80
CA LEU A 12 44.74 -3.04 11.84
C LEU A 12 43.70 -2.11 12.49
N TYR A 13 44.15 -1.09 13.24
CA TYR A 13 43.31 -0.09 13.86
C TYR A 13 42.90 0.91 12.80
N ASN A 14 41.70 0.70 12.28
CA ASN A 14 41.01 1.69 11.48
C ASN A 14 39.89 2.27 12.34
N SER A 15 40.00 3.55 12.71
CA SER A 15 38.91 4.25 13.42
C SER A 15 37.63 4.34 12.59
N PHE A 16 37.71 4.05 11.29
CA PHE A 16 36.58 3.96 10.36
C PHE A 16 36.02 2.53 10.21
N THR A 17 36.68 1.49 10.72
CA THR A 17 36.20 0.08 10.64
C THR A 17 35.78 -0.39 12.03
N ASN A 18 34.55 -0.05 12.40
CA ASN A 18 33.90 -0.60 13.59
C ASN A 18 33.19 -1.92 13.24
N GLY A 19 32.81 -2.71 14.24
CA GLY A 19 32.06 -3.97 14.03
C GLY A 19 30.80 -3.79 13.18
N ASP A 20 30.13 -2.65 13.31
CA ASP A 20 28.97 -2.27 12.49
C ASP A 20 29.30 -2.21 10.99
N VAL A 21 30.48 -1.69 10.63
CA VAL A 21 30.90 -1.59 9.22
C VAL A 21 31.18 -2.97 8.64
N VAL A 22 31.79 -3.86 9.43
CA VAL A 22 32.03 -5.25 9.02
C VAL A 22 30.71 -6.00 8.83
N LEU A 23 29.76 -5.84 9.75
CA LEU A 23 28.43 -6.42 9.63
C LEU A 23 27.67 -5.87 8.42
N ASP A 24 27.67 -4.55 8.21
CA ASP A 24 27.04 -3.90 7.06
C ASP A 24 27.60 -4.46 5.74
N SER A 25 28.93 -4.64 5.65
CA SER A 25 29.58 -5.24 4.47
C SER A 25 29.22 -6.71 4.26
N LEU A 26 29.11 -7.50 5.34
CA LEU A 26 28.72 -8.91 5.24
C LEU A 26 27.25 -9.07 4.79
N PHE A 27 26.37 -8.19 5.24
CA PHE A 27 24.94 -8.20 4.88
C PHE A 27 24.62 -7.46 3.59
N GLU A 28 25.60 -6.78 2.95
CA GLU A 28 25.39 -6.05 1.70
C GLU A 28 24.73 -6.88 0.58
N PRO A 29 25.11 -8.15 0.33
CA PRO A 29 24.42 -8.99 -0.67
C PRO A 29 22.95 -9.26 -0.30
N VAL A 30 22.66 -9.40 0.99
CA VAL A 30 21.30 -9.62 1.49
C VAL A 30 20.47 -8.35 1.33
N TYR A 31 21.01 -7.19 1.70
CA TYR A 31 20.35 -5.91 1.49
C TYR A 31 20.08 -5.65 0.00
N TRP A 32 21.05 -5.94 -0.87
CA TRP A 32 20.86 -5.84 -2.31
C TRP A 32 19.72 -6.72 -2.82
N LEU A 33 19.65 -7.97 -2.36
CA LEU A 33 18.56 -8.90 -2.71
C LEU A 33 17.21 -8.35 -2.26
N VAL A 34 17.11 -7.92 -0.99
CA VAL A 34 15.87 -7.35 -0.42
C VAL A 34 15.45 -6.09 -1.18
N ASP A 35 16.39 -5.18 -1.46
CA ASP A 35 16.12 -3.95 -2.20
C ASP A 35 15.62 -4.25 -3.63
N HIS A 36 16.27 -5.21 -4.31
CA HIS A 36 15.90 -5.62 -5.66
C HIS A 36 14.50 -6.24 -5.70
N VAL A 37 14.24 -7.15 -4.77
CA VAL A 37 12.95 -7.83 -4.62
C VAL A 37 11.84 -6.83 -4.28
N THR A 38 12.09 -5.91 -3.35
CA THR A 38 11.13 -4.86 -2.95
C THR A 38 10.75 -3.97 -4.13
N ARG A 39 11.71 -3.60 -4.98
CA ARG A 39 11.45 -2.80 -6.19
C ARG A 39 10.55 -3.55 -7.19
N TRP A 40 10.77 -4.85 -7.39
CA TRP A 40 9.93 -5.68 -8.26
C TRP A 40 8.52 -5.85 -7.70
N PHE A 41 8.39 -6.14 -6.40
CA PHE A 41 7.09 -6.17 -5.73
C PHE A 41 6.36 -4.82 -5.82
N GLY A 42 7.09 -3.70 -5.83
CA GLY A 42 6.50 -2.37 -6.02
C GLY A 42 5.68 -2.26 -7.31
N VAL A 43 6.18 -2.80 -8.43
CA VAL A 43 5.45 -2.81 -9.70
C VAL A 43 4.17 -3.65 -9.59
N VAL A 44 4.26 -4.81 -8.95
CA VAL A 44 3.10 -5.70 -8.72
C VAL A 44 2.06 -5.01 -7.84
N PHE A 45 2.46 -4.31 -6.78
CA PHE A 45 1.53 -3.59 -5.92
C PHE A 45 0.86 -2.42 -6.62
N VAL A 46 1.58 -1.68 -7.47
CA VAL A 46 0.96 -0.62 -8.28
C VAL A 46 -0.06 -1.20 -9.25
N ALA A 47 0.27 -2.30 -9.95
CA ALA A 47 -0.67 -3.00 -10.81
C ALA A 47 -1.88 -3.53 -10.04
N LEU A 48 -1.67 -4.04 -8.82
CA LEU A 48 -2.74 -4.50 -7.94
C LEU A 48 -3.68 -3.36 -7.53
N VAL A 49 -3.17 -2.19 -7.14
CA VAL A 49 -4.00 -1.03 -6.80
C VAL A 49 -4.87 -0.63 -7.98
N ILE A 50 -4.29 -0.54 -9.19
CA ILE A 50 -5.03 -0.22 -10.41
C ILE A 50 -6.11 -1.29 -10.66
N GLY A 51 -5.75 -2.57 -10.60
CA GLY A 51 -6.69 -3.68 -10.81
C GLY A 51 -7.84 -3.70 -9.80
N LEU A 52 -7.57 -3.45 -8.52
CA LEU A 52 -8.58 -3.37 -7.46
C LEU A 52 -9.51 -2.15 -7.65
N THR A 53 -8.96 -0.98 -8.00
CA THR A 53 -9.80 0.19 -8.28
C THR A 53 -10.67 -0.05 -9.52
N SER A 54 -10.13 -0.64 -10.59
CA SER A 54 -10.89 -1.00 -11.78
C SER A 54 -11.98 -2.04 -11.52
N SER A 55 -11.71 -3.05 -10.68
CA SER A 55 -12.71 -4.07 -10.34
C SER A 55 -13.87 -3.48 -9.53
N ILE A 56 -13.59 -2.59 -8.58
CA ILE A 56 -14.64 -1.87 -7.83
C ILE A 56 -15.54 -1.08 -8.79
N VAL A 57 -14.94 -0.31 -9.70
CA VAL A 57 -15.70 0.44 -10.72
C VAL A 57 -16.55 -0.50 -11.57
N ALA A 58 -15.99 -1.61 -12.04
CA ALA A 58 -16.72 -2.59 -12.83
C ALA A 58 -17.90 -3.19 -12.06
N ILE A 59 -17.72 -3.60 -10.80
CA ILE A 59 -18.79 -4.13 -9.95
C ILE A 59 -19.90 -3.08 -9.76
N VAL A 60 -19.55 -1.83 -9.50
CA VAL A 60 -20.54 -0.76 -9.31
C VAL A 60 -21.38 -0.53 -10.57
N TYR A 61 -20.76 -0.41 -11.75
CA TYR A 61 -21.50 -0.10 -12.98
C TYR A 61 -22.21 -1.29 -13.63
N ILE A 62 -21.61 -2.48 -13.56
CA ILE A 62 -22.15 -3.65 -14.25
C ILE A 62 -23.13 -4.39 -13.34
N CYS A 63 -22.83 -4.53 -12.05
CA CYS A 63 -23.64 -5.33 -11.13
C CYS A 63 -24.58 -4.48 -10.28
N LEU A 64 -24.09 -3.41 -9.66
CA LEU A 64 -24.88 -2.65 -8.68
C LEU A 64 -25.82 -1.64 -9.33
N LEU A 65 -25.39 -0.91 -10.36
CA LEU A 65 -26.20 0.13 -10.97
C LEU A 65 -27.55 -0.39 -11.49
N PRO A 66 -27.65 -1.53 -12.22
CA PRO A 66 -28.95 -2.06 -12.65
C PRO A 66 -29.90 -2.37 -11.49
N LEU A 67 -29.37 -2.88 -10.37
CA LEU A 67 -30.12 -3.16 -9.15
C LEU A 67 -30.61 -1.86 -8.51
N ILE A 68 -29.72 -0.88 -8.33
CA ILE A 68 -30.03 0.38 -7.66
C ILE A 68 -31.08 1.16 -8.45
N LEU A 69 -31.01 1.16 -9.79
CA LEU A 69 -31.99 1.82 -10.67
C LEU A 69 -33.43 1.28 -10.51
N GLN A 70 -33.59 0.04 -10.05
CA GLN A 70 -34.91 -0.56 -9.83
C GLN A 70 -35.42 -0.39 -8.39
N THR A 71 -34.51 -0.30 -7.42
CA THR A 71 -34.86 -0.34 -5.99
C THR A 71 -34.94 1.04 -5.33
N TYR A 72 -34.09 1.99 -5.74
CA TYR A 72 -33.92 3.25 -5.01
C TYR A 72 -34.48 4.47 -5.76
N THR A 73 -34.73 5.55 -5.01
CA THR A 73 -35.23 6.81 -5.57
C THR A 73 -34.17 7.48 -6.46
N PRO A 74 -34.58 8.21 -7.52
CA PRO A 74 -33.64 8.91 -8.40
C PRO A 74 -32.70 9.87 -7.67
N ALA A 75 -33.19 10.54 -6.62
CA ALA A 75 -32.37 11.45 -5.81
C ALA A 75 -31.20 10.72 -5.11
N TRP A 76 -31.46 9.53 -4.57
CA TRP A 76 -30.45 8.71 -3.92
C TRP A 76 -29.41 8.19 -4.93
N ILE A 77 -29.85 7.77 -6.12
CA ILE A 77 -28.97 7.37 -7.22
C ILE A 77 -28.06 8.52 -7.63
N CYS A 78 -28.62 9.72 -7.84
CA CYS A 78 -27.84 10.90 -8.21
C CYS A 78 -26.79 11.24 -7.14
N TRP A 79 -27.13 11.12 -5.85
CA TRP A 79 -26.18 11.31 -4.75
C TRP A 79 -25.01 10.32 -4.80
N HIS A 80 -25.30 9.02 -4.96
CA HIS A 80 -24.27 7.98 -5.07
C HIS A 80 -23.35 8.17 -6.27
N LEU A 81 -23.92 8.53 -7.42
CA LEU A 81 -23.14 8.82 -8.60
C LEU A 81 -22.27 10.06 -8.39
N ALA A 82 -22.83 11.17 -7.87
CA ALA A 82 -22.08 12.40 -7.67
C ALA A 82 -20.92 12.23 -6.67
N TYR A 83 -21.23 11.74 -5.46
CA TYR A 83 -20.21 11.56 -4.42
C TYR A 83 -19.22 10.45 -4.78
N GLY A 84 -19.71 9.32 -5.30
CA GLY A 84 -18.89 8.18 -5.69
C GLY A 84 -17.85 8.55 -6.76
N HIS A 85 -18.25 9.27 -7.82
CA HIS A 85 -17.32 9.75 -8.83
C HIS A 85 -16.35 10.79 -8.27
N TRP A 86 -16.84 11.74 -7.46
CA TRP A 86 -15.98 12.74 -6.83
C TRP A 86 -14.87 12.07 -6.01
N ASN A 87 -15.24 11.12 -5.15
CA ASN A 87 -14.27 10.41 -4.32
C ASN A 87 -13.31 9.55 -5.18
N LEU A 88 -13.80 8.88 -6.22
CA LEU A 88 -12.97 8.12 -7.17
C LEU A 88 -11.95 9.02 -7.87
N ILE A 89 -12.36 10.18 -8.38
CA ILE A 89 -11.48 11.16 -9.01
C ILE A 89 -10.40 11.60 -8.02
N MET A 90 -10.77 11.89 -6.77
CA MET A 90 -9.82 12.30 -5.74
C MET A 90 -8.82 11.19 -5.40
N ILE A 91 -9.26 9.93 -5.29
CA ILE A 91 -8.37 8.78 -5.08
C ILE A 91 -7.38 8.66 -6.24
N VAL A 92 -7.88 8.61 -7.47
CA VAL A 92 -7.06 8.39 -8.68
C VAL A 92 -6.05 9.52 -8.86
N PHE A 93 -6.49 10.78 -8.71
CA PHE A 93 -5.61 11.94 -8.82
C PHE A 93 -4.49 11.92 -7.78
N HIS A 94 -4.82 11.72 -6.49
CA HIS A 94 -3.81 11.74 -5.44
C HIS A 94 -2.87 10.53 -5.52
N TYR A 95 -3.38 9.36 -5.91
CA TYR A 95 -2.55 8.18 -6.16
C TYR A 95 -1.58 8.44 -7.31
N TYR A 96 -2.08 8.94 -8.45
CA TYR A 96 -1.25 9.30 -9.60
C TYR A 96 -0.17 10.32 -9.24
N MET A 97 -0.52 11.36 -8.49
CA MET A 97 0.45 12.36 -8.04
C MET A 97 1.46 11.76 -7.06
N ALA A 98 1.06 10.83 -6.18
CA ALA A 98 1.96 10.19 -5.24
C ALA A 98 3.00 9.27 -5.94
N ILE A 99 2.60 8.55 -6.98
CA ILE A 99 3.52 7.67 -7.75
C ILE A 99 4.43 8.45 -8.71
N THR A 100 3.95 9.53 -9.32
CA THR A 100 4.71 10.26 -10.36
C THR A 100 5.53 11.43 -9.81
N THR A 101 5.09 12.06 -8.71
CA THR A 101 5.82 13.19 -8.14
C THR A 101 7.11 12.71 -7.49
N SER A 102 8.23 13.30 -7.90
CA SER A 102 9.52 13.07 -7.24
C SER A 102 9.41 13.41 -5.74
N PRO A 103 9.91 12.57 -4.82
CA PRO A 103 9.84 12.82 -3.38
C PRO A 103 10.73 14.00 -2.93
N GLY A 104 11.59 14.50 -3.83
CA GLY A 104 12.56 15.56 -3.57
C GLY A 104 13.95 14.99 -3.29
N HIS A 105 14.96 15.59 -3.92
CA HIS A 105 16.37 15.26 -3.74
C HIS A 105 17.13 16.47 -3.20
N PRO A 106 18.21 16.28 -2.43
CA PRO A 106 19.01 17.39 -1.95
C PRO A 106 19.59 18.22 -3.10
N PRO A 107 19.75 19.55 -2.93
CA PRO A 107 20.39 20.41 -3.92
C PRO A 107 21.88 20.08 -4.04
N GLN A 108 22.44 20.16 -5.26
CA GLN A 108 23.82 19.76 -5.55
C GLN A 108 24.88 20.82 -5.13
N ALA A 109 24.49 22.05 -4.82
CA ALA A 109 25.44 23.12 -4.47
C ALA A 109 24.87 24.20 -3.54
N LYS A 110 25.43 24.30 -2.34
CA LYS A 110 25.98 25.52 -1.69
C LYS A 110 26.43 25.14 -0.28
N ASN A 111 27.71 25.40 0.00
CA ASN A 111 28.44 25.06 1.23
C ASN A 111 27.95 25.81 2.51
N ASP A 112 26.81 26.49 2.45
CA ASP A 112 26.28 27.30 3.56
C ASP A 112 25.19 26.58 4.36
N LEU A 113 24.83 25.34 3.97
CA LEU A 113 24.01 24.49 4.81
C LEU A 113 24.90 23.97 5.95
N THR A 114 24.69 24.51 7.15
CA THR A 114 25.18 23.99 8.42
C THR A 114 24.89 22.48 8.49
N GLY A 115 25.86 21.68 8.01
CA GLY A 115 25.68 20.28 7.67
C GLY A 115 25.55 19.43 8.93
N VAL A 116 24.36 18.85 9.14
CA VAL A 116 24.08 17.99 10.30
C VAL A 116 24.63 16.56 10.10
N SER A 117 24.97 16.13 8.87
CA SER A 117 25.69 14.86 8.59
C SER A 117 26.03 14.70 7.10
N ILE A 118 26.95 13.78 6.76
CA ILE A 118 27.25 13.33 5.38
C ILE A 118 26.58 11.98 5.11
N CYS A 119 26.00 11.79 3.93
CA CYS A 119 25.55 10.47 3.47
C CYS A 119 26.76 9.63 3.03
N ARG A 120 26.99 8.47 3.66
CA ARG A 120 28.11 7.57 3.32
C ARG A 120 27.98 6.96 1.91
N LYS A 121 26.75 6.65 1.46
CA LYS A 121 26.50 6.03 0.14
C LYS A 121 26.57 7.02 -1.02
N CYS A 122 26.01 8.22 -0.86
CA CYS A 122 26.05 9.26 -1.91
C CYS A 122 27.28 10.17 -1.85
N ILE A 123 28.06 10.11 -0.76
CA ILE A 123 29.22 10.98 -0.50
C ILE A 123 28.86 12.47 -0.69
N ALA A 124 27.72 12.85 -0.11
CA ALA A 124 27.16 14.19 -0.24
C ALA A 124 26.61 14.71 1.10
N PRO A 125 26.63 16.04 1.34
CA PRO A 125 25.99 16.64 2.51
C PRO A 125 24.51 16.27 2.61
N LYS A 126 24.07 15.91 3.80
CA LYS A 126 22.68 15.57 4.10
C LYS A 126 21.99 16.79 4.74
N PRO A 127 21.12 17.52 4.02
CA PRO A 127 20.29 18.55 4.65
C PRO A 127 19.46 17.94 5.79
N ALA A 128 19.03 18.76 6.74
CA ALA A 128 18.23 18.31 7.86
C ALA A 128 17.03 17.44 7.40
N ARG A 129 16.77 16.34 8.12
CA ARG A 129 15.68 15.38 7.86
C ARG A 129 15.75 14.64 6.51
N THR A 130 16.84 14.73 5.77
CA THR A 130 17.05 13.93 4.54
C THR A 130 17.48 12.52 4.93
N HIS A 131 17.08 11.46 4.23
CA HIS A 131 17.62 10.11 4.46
C HIS A 131 17.94 9.43 3.13
N HIS A 132 18.90 8.51 3.14
CA HIS A 132 19.22 7.72 1.96
C HIS A 132 18.28 6.52 1.89
N CYS A 133 17.58 6.38 0.77
CA CYS A 133 16.81 5.18 0.46
C CYS A 133 17.68 4.26 -0.39
N SER A 134 17.99 3.06 0.11
CA SER A 134 18.77 2.05 -0.62
C SER A 134 18.01 1.54 -1.85
N ILE A 135 16.70 1.34 -1.73
CA ILE A 135 15.82 0.88 -2.81
C ILE A 135 15.81 1.87 -3.99
N CYS A 136 15.69 3.17 -3.72
CA CYS A 136 15.75 4.21 -4.76
C CYS A 136 17.17 4.66 -5.09
N ASN A 137 18.18 4.14 -4.37
CA ASN A 137 19.59 4.52 -4.44
C ASN A 137 19.85 6.03 -4.47
N ARG A 138 19.16 6.79 -3.61
CA ARG A 138 19.28 8.26 -3.55
C ARG A 138 18.89 8.82 -2.19
N CYS A 139 19.43 10.00 -1.88
CA CYS A 139 18.97 10.81 -0.74
C CYS A 139 17.63 11.47 -1.06
N VAL A 140 16.67 11.33 -0.14
CA VAL A 140 15.32 11.88 -0.25
C VAL A 140 15.11 12.95 0.82
N LEU A 141 14.66 14.14 0.42
CA LEU A 141 14.38 15.26 1.32
C LEU A 141 13.18 14.94 2.21
N LYS A 142 13.29 15.23 3.52
CA LYS A 142 12.23 14.94 4.51
C LYS A 142 11.64 13.54 4.29
N MET A 143 12.52 12.56 4.09
CA MET A 143 12.13 11.19 3.80
C MET A 143 11.29 10.66 4.96
N ASP A 144 10.11 10.14 4.65
CA ASP A 144 9.28 9.42 5.59
C ASP A 144 9.57 7.92 5.45
N HIS A 145 9.22 7.33 4.30
CA HIS A 145 9.50 5.92 4.01
C HIS A 145 9.57 5.64 2.50
N HIS A 146 10.06 4.46 2.12
CA HIS A 146 9.84 3.92 0.78
C HIS A 146 8.54 3.11 0.78
N CYS A 147 7.61 3.42 -0.11
CA CYS A 147 6.31 2.78 -0.16
C CYS A 147 6.23 1.84 -1.37
N PRO A 148 6.19 0.51 -1.18
CA PRO A 148 6.03 -0.44 -2.29
C PRO A 148 4.71 -0.21 -3.06
N TRP A 149 3.64 0.20 -2.37
CA TRP A 149 2.33 0.50 -2.98
C TRP A 149 2.35 1.68 -3.96
N LEU A 150 3.35 2.56 -3.85
CA LEU A 150 3.57 3.66 -4.78
C LEU A 150 4.71 3.37 -5.77
N ASN A 151 5.48 2.31 -5.53
CA ASN A 151 6.81 2.10 -6.12
C ASN A 151 7.68 3.38 -6.11
N ASN A 152 7.56 4.17 -5.04
CA ASN A 152 8.20 5.47 -4.88
C ASN A 152 8.43 5.77 -3.39
N CYS A 153 9.39 6.63 -3.09
CA CYS A 153 9.53 7.16 -1.73
C CYS A 153 8.45 8.19 -1.45
N VAL A 154 8.06 8.30 -0.17
CA VAL A 154 7.29 9.42 0.36
C VAL A 154 8.29 10.38 0.99
N GLY A 155 8.34 11.60 0.47
CA GLY A 155 9.27 12.65 0.89
C GLY A 155 8.65 14.04 0.76
N HIS A 156 9.48 15.07 0.86
CA HIS A 156 9.05 16.45 1.00
C HIS A 156 7.99 16.91 -0.02
N TYR A 157 8.15 16.57 -1.30
CA TYR A 157 7.28 17.10 -2.36
C TYR A 157 6.00 16.28 -2.60
N ASN A 158 6.00 14.98 -2.28
CA ASN A 158 4.85 14.11 -2.53
C ASN A 158 4.10 13.67 -1.28
N HIS A 159 4.59 13.98 -0.08
CA HIS A 159 3.93 13.64 1.19
C HIS A 159 2.47 14.08 1.27
N ARG A 160 2.14 15.27 0.76
CA ARG A 160 0.74 15.76 0.72
C ARG A 160 -0.16 14.86 -0.12
N TYR A 161 0.33 14.36 -1.25
CA TYR A 161 -0.45 13.52 -2.15
C TYR A 161 -0.66 12.13 -1.56
N PHE A 162 0.38 11.56 -0.93
CA PHE A 162 0.25 10.30 -0.21
C PHE A 162 -0.78 10.39 0.92
N PHE A 163 -0.71 11.43 1.75
CA PHE A 163 -1.66 11.60 2.85
C PHE A 163 -3.10 11.77 2.34
N SER A 164 -3.31 12.63 1.34
CA SER A 164 -4.63 12.82 0.73
C SER A 164 -5.16 11.55 0.08
N PHE A 165 -4.32 10.76 -0.58
CA PHE A 165 -4.70 9.44 -1.11
C PHE A 165 -5.23 8.53 0.00
N CYS A 166 -4.51 8.38 1.11
CA CYS A 166 -4.95 7.57 2.25
C CYS A 166 -6.27 8.08 2.85
N LEU A 167 -6.46 9.40 2.92
CA LEU A 167 -7.68 10.02 3.41
C LEU A 167 -8.88 9.68 2.52
N PHE A 168 -8.80 9.91 1.20
CA PHE A 168 -9.91 9.64 0.28
C PHE A 168 -10.20 8.15 0.11
N MET A 169 -9.17 7.29 0.20
CA MET A 169 -9.36 5.84 0.30
C MET A 169 -10.16 5.46 1.54
N THR A 170 -9.81 6.01 2.69
CA THR A 170 -10.52 5.75 3.96
C THR A 170 -11.97 6.24 3.89
N MET A 171 -12.19 7.45 3.37
CA MET A 171 -13.53 7.99 3.14
C MET A 171 -14.36 7.11 2.20
N GLY A 172 -13.74 6.61 1.12
CA GLY A 172 -14.37 5.68 0.18
C GLY A 172 -14.80 4.37 0.85
N CYS A 173 -13.93 3.77 1.68
CA CYS A 173 -14.24 2.55 2.42
C CYS A 173 -15.39 2.74 3.41
N ILE A 174 -15.38 3.85 4.15
CA ILE A 174 -16.46 4.22 5.09
C ILE A 174 -17.77 4.40 4.31
N TYR A 175 -17.72 5.15 3.20
CA TYR A 175 -18.88 5.39 2.37
C TYR A 175 -19.49 4.09 1.83
N CYS A 176 -18.67 3.21 1.25
CA CYS A 176 -19.14 1.92 0.73
C CYS A 176 -19.72 1.02 1.84
N SER A 177 -19.13 1.04 3.04
CA SER A 177 -19.64 0.28 4.18
C SER A 177 -21.03 0.77 4.64
N ILE A 178 -21.22 2.08 4.69
CA ILE A 178 -22.50 2.68 5.11
C ILE A 178 -23.56 2.54 4.02
N SER A 179 -23.23 2.86 2.77
CA SER A 179 -24.18 2.82 1.65
C SER A 179 -24.59 1.40 1.28
N GLY A 180 -23.68 0.44 1.43
CA GLY A 180 -23.93 -0.97 1.14
C GLY A 180 -24.62 -1.73 2.27
N TRP A 181 -24.81 -1.13 3.46
CA TRP A 181 -25.29 -1.85 4.65
C TRP A 181 -26.66 -2.50 4.46
N GLU A 182 -27.64 -1.75 3.93
CA GLU A 182 -29.00 -2.26 3.70
C GLU A 182 -28.99 -3.43 2.69
N MET A 183 -28.31 -3.24 1.57
CA MET A 183 -28.16 -4.27 0.53
C MET A 183 -27.44 -5.52 1.07
N PHE A 184 -26.41 -5.34 1.89
CA PHE A 184 -25.72 -6.44 2.55
C PHE A 184 -26.64 -7.21 3.49
N ARG A 185 -27.42 -6.51 4.32
CA ARG A 185 -28.37 -7.13 5.25
C ARG A 185 -29.45 -7.92 4.50
N ASP A 186 -29.98 -7.35 3.42
CA ASP A 186 -31.01 -8.00 2.60
C ASP A 186 -30.46 -9.24 1.89
N ALA A 187 -29.25 -9.16 1.33
CA ALA A 187 -28.56 -10.30 0.74
C ALA A 187 -28.27 -11.40 1.78
N TYR A 188 -27.81 -11.02 2.97
CA TYR A 188 -27.53 -11.95 4.07
C TYR A 188 -28.80 -12.70 4.50
N ALA A 189 -29.91 -11.97 4.69
CA ALA A 189 -31.20 -12.57 5.03
C ALA A 189 -31.73 -13.50 3.92
N ALA A 190 -31.54 -13.15 2.65
CA ALA A 190 -31.91 -14.01 1.53
C ALA A 190 -31.12 -15.33 1.50
N ILE A 191 -29.81 -15.27 1.77
CA ILE A 191 -28.94 -16.45 1.86
C ILE A 191 -29.40 -17.37 3.00
N GLU A 192 -29.72 -16.80 4.16
CA GLU A 192 -30.21 -17.59 5.31
C GLU A 192 -31.52 -18.32 4.99
N ARG A 193 -32.47 -17.64 4.34
CA ARG A 193 -33.72 -18.26 3.87
C ARG A 193 -33.47 -19.39 2.88
N MET A 194 -32.56 -19.21 1.91
CA MET A 194 -32.23 -20.27 0.95
C MET A 194 -31.64 -21.51 1.64
N LYS A 195 -30.79 -21.33 2.65
CA LYS A 195 -30.22 -22.45 3.43
C LYS A 195 -31.29 -23.21 4.21
N LEU A 196 -32.26 -22.50 4.80
CA LEU A 196 -33.37 -23.12 5.51
C LEU A 196 -34.25 -23.96 4.56
N LEU A 197 -34.59 -23.41 3.39
CA LEU A 197 -35.36 -24.12 2.37
C LEU A 197 -34.64 -25.37 1.86
N ASP A 198 -33.32 -25.29 1.65
CA ASP A 198 -32.53 -26.45 1.22
C ASP A 198 -32.52 -27.57 2.28
N LYS A 199 -32.38 -27.19 3.55
CA LYS A 199 -32.47 -28.12 4.69
C LYS A 199 -33.84 -28.80 4.76
N GLU A 200 -34.92 -28.05 4.61
CA GLU A 200 -36.29 -28.60 4.57
C GLU A 200 -36.47 -29.58 3.42
N ARG A 201 -35.98 -29.25 2.21
CA ARG A 201 -36.06 -30.13 1.03
C ARG A 201 -35.29 -31.44 1.25
N LEU A 202 -34.10 -31.38 1.82
CA LEU A 202 -33.30 -32.58 2.13
C LEU A 202 -33.99 -33.45 3.18
N GLN A 203 -34.62 -32.86 4.19
CA GLN A 203 -35.35 -33.59 5.22
C GLN A 203 -36.60 -34.28 4.65
N VAL A 204 -37.35 -33.61 3.77
CA VAL A 204 -38.49 -34.22 3.07
C VAL A 204 -38.02 -35.39 2.20
N ALA A 205 -36.93 -35.23 1.45
CA ALA A 205 -36.37 -36.30 0.62
C ALA A 205 -35.93 -37.52 1.48
N ALA A 206 -35.28 -37.30 2.61
CA ALA A 206 -34.87 -38.37 3.53
C ALA A 206 -36.08 -39.14 4.09
N ASN A 207 -37.14 -38.44 4.48
CA ASN A 207 -38.36 -39.06 5.00
C ASN A 207 -39.09 -39.90 3.94
N GLN A 208 -39.04 -39.52 2.66
CA GLN A 208 -39.64 -40.31 1.57
C GLN A 208 -38.89 -41.61 1.28
N VAL A 209 -37.56 -41.62 1.44
CA VAL A 209 -36.73 -42.83 1.22
C VAL A 209 -36.79 -43.79 2.42
N GLY A 210 -37.09 -43.28 3.62
CA GLY A 210 -37.16 -44.07 4.86
C GLY A 210 -38.44 -44.87 5.09
N HIS A 211 -39.47 -44.75 4.23
CA HIS A 211 -40.69 -45.55 4.35
C HIS A 211 -40.51 -46.91 3.65
N PRO A 212 -40.47 -48.05 4.38
CA PRO A 212 -40.46 -49.36 3.75
C PRO A 212 -41.77 -49.59 3.01
N CYS A 213 -41.69 -50.16 1.80
CA CYS A 213 -42.86 -50.61 1.07
C CYS A 213 -43.62 -51.62 1.96
N PRO A 214 -44.92 -51.42 2.23
CA PRO A 214 -45.67 -52.39 3.02
C PRO A 214 -45.71 -53.74 2.27
N PRO A 215 -45.61 -54.87 2.99
CA PRO A 215 -45.56 -56.21 2.43
C PRO A 215 -46.86 -56.63 1.73
#